data_AF-A0A7W8KDE1-F1
#
_entry.id   AF-A0A7W8KDE1-F1
#
_cell.length_a   1.000
_cell.length_b   1.000
_cell.length_c   1.000
_cell.angle_alpha   90.00
_cell.angle_beta   90.00
_cell.angle_gamma   90.00
#
_symmetry.space_group_name_H-M   'P 1'
#
loop_
_entity.id
_entity.type
_entity.pdbx_description
1 polymer ?
#
loop_
_entity_poly.entity_id
_entity_poly.type
_entity_poly.pdbx_seq_one_letter_code
_entity_poly.pdbx_strand_id
1 'polypeptide(L)' 'MTPLQWAVLSAYARALPEDSETRRALDAATAQGAPGPSGQRVALTLARHAGMIDGQRITEFGRDAARRFLARLPSKGQP' A
#
# COMPACT_ATOMS: atom_id res chain seq x y z
N MET A 1 0.52 -10.85 0.04
CA MET A 1 1.00 -9.46 0.24
C MET A 1 1.80 -9.43 1.52
N THR A 2 3.01 -8.88 1.53
CA THR A 2 3.80 -8.76 2.77
C THR A 2 3.28 -7.60 3.64
N PRO A 3 3.57 -7.58 4.96
CA PRO A 3 3.16 -6.46 5.82
C PRO A 3 3.65 -5.10 5.31
N LEU A 4 4.91 -5.02 4.85
CA LEU A 4 5.47 -3.79 4.27
C LEU A 4 4.73 -3.36 3.00
N GLN A 5 4.46 -4.30 2.09
CA GLN A 5 3.67 -4.02 0.88
C GLN A 5 2.29 -3.49 1.23
N TRP A 6 1.61 -4.11 2.21
CA TRP A 6 0.30 -3.66 2.67
C TRP A 6 0.33 -2.21 3.18
N ALA A 7 1.31 -1.86 4.03
CA ALA A 7 1.40 -0.52 4.60
C ALA A 7 1.64 0.54 3.51
N VAL A 8 2.57 0.28 2.60
CA VAL A 8 2.93 1.20 1.51
C VAL A 8 1.79 1.37 0.52
N LEU A 9 1.12 0.28 0.13
CA LEU A 9 -0.03 0.32 -0.78
C LEU A 9 -1.24 1.02 -0.15
N SER A 10 -1.49 0.80 1.14
CA SER A 10 -2.57 1.48 1.88
C SER A 10 -2.33 2.98 2.00
N ALA A 11 -1.08 3.38 2.25
CA ALA A 11 -0.70 4.80 2.27
C ALA A 11 -0.78 5.44 0.89
N TYR A 12 -0.42 4.70 -0.16
CA TYR A 12 -0.50 5.18 -1.54
C TYR A 12 -1.96 5.39 -1.97
N ALA A 13 -2.86 4.46 -1.64
CA ALA A 13 -4.29 4.58 -1.92
C ALA A 13 -4.89 5.88 -1.35
N ARG A 14 -4.56 6.21 -0.10
CA ARG A 14 -5.00 7.45 0.56
C ARG A 14 -4.46 8.73 -0.07
N ALA A 15 -3.34 8.64 -0.78
CA ALA A 15 -2.73 9.77 -1.49
C ALA A 15 -3.32 9.98 -2.90
N LEU A 16 -4.17 9.05 -3.38
CA LEU A 16 -4.82 9.16 -4.68
C LEU A 16 -6.20 9.85 -4.54
N PRO A 17 -6.67 10.51 -5.62
CA PRO A 17 -8.03 11.05 -5.69
C PRO A 17 -9.08 9.98 -5.38
N GLU A 18 -10.19 10.37 -4.76
CA GLU A 18 -11.23 9.44 -4.30
C GLU A 18 -11.84 8.63 -5.45
N ASP A 19 -12.00 9.26 -6.62
CA ASP A 19 -12.59 8.64 -7.81
C ASP A 19 -11.63 7.73 -8.59
N SER A 20 -10.35 7.69 -8.18
CA SER A 20 -9.33 6.90 -8.87
C SER A 20 -9.67 5.41 -8.87
N GLU A 21 -9.70 4.79 -10.05
CA GLU A 21 -9.84 3.33 -10.19
C GLU A 21 -8.68 2.60 -9.51
N THR A 22 -7.46 3.16 -9.58
CA THR A 22 -6.29 2.63 -8.88
C THR A 22 -6.50 2.65 -7.37
N ARG A 23 -7.09 3.71 -6.81
CA ARG A 23 -7.43 3.76 -5.38
C ARG A 23 -8.40 2.65 -5.00
N ARG A 24 -9.50 2.49 -5.75
CA ARG A 24 -10.49 1.42 -5.52
C ARG A 24 -9.88 0.02 -5.56
N ALA A 25 -9.03 -0.25 -6.54
CA ALA A 25 -8.33 -1.53 -6.66
C ALA A 25 -7.37 -1.78 -5.48
N LEU A 26 -6.65 -0.75 -5.04
CA LEU A 26 -5.76 -0.81 -3.88
C LEU A 26 -6.51 -1.02 -2.57
N ASP A 27 -7.62 -0.31 -2.36
CA ASP A 27 -8.46 -0.47 -1.17
C ASP A 27 -9.00 -1.91 -1.09
N ALA A 28 -9.47 -2.46 -2.20
CA ALA A 28 -9.93 -3.85 -2.26
C ALA A 28 -8.79 -4.85 -1.98
N ALA A 29 -7.61 -4.65 -2.56
CA ALA A 29 -6.46 -5.53 -2.36
C ALA A 29 -5.92 -5.48 -0.93
N THR A 30 -5.82 -4.27 -0.35
CA THR A 30 -5.30 -4.06 1.00
C THR A 30 -6.30 -4.48 2.08
N ALA A 31 -7.61 -4.42 1.81
CA ALA A 31 -8.64 -4.98 2.68
C ALA A 31 -8.57 -6.51 2.75
N GLN A 32 -8.45 -7.19 1.60
CA GLN A 32 -8.30 -8.66 1.54
C GLN A 32 -6.99 -9.15 2.15
N GLY A 33 -5.91 -8.38 1.97
CA GLY A 33 -4.58 -8.70 2.47
C GLY A 33 -4.25 -8.09 3.83
N ALA A 34 -5.23 -7.56 4.56
CA ALA A 34 -5.00 -6.82 5.79
C ALA A 34 -4.40 -7.73 6.89
N PRO A 35 -3.21 -7.40 7.43
CA PRO A 35 -2.71 -8.07 8.63
C PRO A 35 -3.64 -7.84 9.82
N GLY A 36 -3.55 -8.70 10.83
CA GLY A 36 -4.20 -8.43 12.13
C GLY A 36 -3.65 -7.16 12.80
N PRO A 37 -4.31 -6.61 13.84
CA PRO A 37 -3.98 -5.30 14.41
C PRO A 37 -2.51 -5.10 14.80
N SER A 38 -1.89 -6.11 15.43
CA SER A 38 -0.46 -6.07 15.75
C SER A 38 0.43 -6.09 14.51
N GLY A 39 0.06 -6.87 13.49
CA GLY A 39 0.76 -6.90 12.21
C GLY A 39 0.68 -5.57 11.46
N GLN A 40 -0.46 -4.87 11.53
CA GLN A 40 -0.62 -3.54 10.95
C GLN A 40 0.31 -2.52 11.62
N ARG A 41 0.41 -2.55 12.96
CA ARG A 41 1.34 -1.68 13.71
C ARG A 41 2.79 -1.93 13.29
N VAL A 42 3.21 -3.19 13.24
CA VAL A 42 4.56 -3.56 12.78
C VAL A 42 4.80 -3.10 11.34
N ALA A 43 3.85 -3.33 10.44
CA ALA A 43 3.92 -2.91 9.05
C ALA A 43 4.13 -1.40 8.88
N LEU A 44 3.35 -0.60 9.61
CA LEU A 44 3.45 0.86 9.58
C LEU A 44 4.79 1.34 10.17
N THR A 45 5.26 0.72 11.27
CA THR A 45 6.57 1.01 11.84
C THR A 45 7.70 0.71 10.85
N LEU A 46 7.66 -0.44 10.18
CA LEU A 46 8.65 -0.80 9.16
C LEU A 46 8.64 0.18 7.98
N ALA A 47 7.47 0.55 7.48
CA ALA A 47 7.35 1.51 6.39
C ALA A 47 7.88 2.91 6.75
N ARG A 48 7.68 3.35 8.00
CA ARG A 48 8.24 4.60 8.53
C ARG A 48 9.75 4.53 8.67
N HIS A 49 10.27 3.46 9.28
CA HIS A 49 11.70 3.26 9.43
C HIS A 49 12.41 3.17 8.06
N ALA A 50 11.76 2.59 7.06
CA ALA A 50 12.27 2.53 5.69
C ALA A 50 12.17 3.87 4.93
N GLY A 51 11.64 4.93 5.54
CA GLY A 51 11.47 6.24 4.89
C GLY A 51 10.39 6.28 3.80
N MET A 52 9.49 5.29 3.76
CA MET A 52 8.42 5.21 2.76
C MET A 52 7.16 5.98 3.19
N ILE A 53 6.98 6.17 4.50
CA ILE A 53 5.85 6.91 5.10
C ILE A 53 6.41 7.88 6.13
N ASP A 54 5.92 9.11 6.11
CA ASP A 54 6.16 10.12 7.13
C ASP A 54 4.81 10.57 7.74
N GLY A 55 4.58 10.22 9.01
CA GLY A 55 3.29 10.45 9.68
C GLY A 55 2.12 9.75 8.97
N GLN A 56 1.28 10.56 8.31
CA GLN A 56 0.16 10.12 7.48
C GLN A 56 0.42 10.27 5.97
N ARG A 57 1.58 10.79 5.57
CA ARG A 57 1.94 11.05 4.18
C ARG A 57 2.82 9.92 3.65
N ILE A 58 2.58 9.51 2.41
CA ILE A 58 3.53 8.67 1.67
C ILE A 58 4.64 9.56 1.07
N THR A 59 5.89 9.16 1.24
CA THR A 59 7.04 9.88 0.68
C THR A 59 7.18 9.61 -0.82
N GLU A 60 8.06 10.34 -1.52
CA GLU A 60 8.38 10.03 -2.92
C GLU A 60 8.91 8.60 -3.08
N PHE A 61 9.87 8.20 -2.22
CA PHE A 61 10.38 6.84 -2.18
C PHE A 61 9.26 5.81 -1.94
N GLY A 62 8.32 6.11 -1.05
CA GLY A 62 7.14 5.28 -0.83
C GLY A 62 6.24 5.14 -2.05
N ARG A 63 6.05 6.21 -2.83
CA ARG A 63 5.28 6.17 -4.09
C ARG A 63 5.96 5.30 -5.13
N ASP A 64 7.28 5.39 -5.27
CA ASP A 64 8.03 4.55 -6.20
C ASP A 64 7.99 3.08 -5.79
N ALA A 65 8.14 2.80 -4.50
CA ALA A 65 7.95 1.46 -3.96
C ALA A 65 6.52 0.94 -4.22
N ALA A 66 5.49 1.76 -3.99
CA ALA A 66 4.09 1.41 -4.25
C ALA A 66 3.85 1.07 -5.73
N ARG A 67 4.37 1.87 -6.66
CA ARG A 67 4.30 1.60 -8.11
C ARG A 67 4.98 0.29 -8.47
N ARG A 68 6.13 -0.01 -7.85
CA ARG A 68 6.84 -1.28 -8.07
C ARG A 68 6.07 -2.48 -7.51
N PHE A 69 5.39 -2.33 -6.38
CA PHE A 69 4.52 -3.36 -5.82
C PHE A 69 3.25 -3.56 -6.65
N LEU A 70 2.65 -2.48 -7.15
CA LEU A 70 1.49 -2.51 -8.05
C LEU A 70 1.78 -3.35 -9.31
N ALA A 71 2.92 -3.13 -9.95
CA ALA A 71 3.32 -3.89 -11.13
C ALA A 71 3.50 -5.41 -10.89
N ARG A 72 3.55 -5.83 -9.61
CA ARG A 72 3.72 -7.22 -9.18
C ARG A 72 2.45 -7.82 -8.59
N LEU A 73 1.39 -7.03 -8.41
CA LEU A 73 0.09 -7.58 -8.04
C LEU A 73 -0.44 -8.36 -9.24
N PRO A 74 -0.89 -9.61 -9.06
CA PRO A 74 -1.52 -10.34 -10.15
C PRO A 74 -2.74 -9.55 -10.60
N SER A 75 -2.72 -9.06 -11.84
CA SER A 75 -3.90 -8.53 -12.52
C SER A 75 -4.94 -9.64 -12.51
N LYS A 76 -5.95 -9.56 -11.65
CA LYS A 76 -7.17 -10.37 -11.84
C LYS A 76 -7.82 -9.85 -13.11
N GLY A 77 -7.51 -10.48 -14.24
CA GLY A 77 -8.08 -10.16 -15.54
C GLY A 77 -7.05 -10.17 -16.67
N GLN A 78 -6.62 -11.36 -17.08
CA GLN A 78 -6.39 -11.64 -18.49
C GLN A 78 -6.85 -13.09 -18.74
N PRO A 79 -7.75 -13.33 -19.72
CA PRO A 79 -8.26 -14.67 -20.02
C PRO A 79 -7.15 -15.62 -20.49
#